data_AF-A5PA86-F1
#
_entry.id   AF-A5PA86-F1
#
_cell.length_a   1.000
_cell.length_b   1.000
_cell.length_c   1.000
_cell.angle_alpha   90.00
_cell.angle_beta   90.00
_cell.angle_gamma   90.00
#
_symmetry.space_group_name_H-M   'P 1'
#
loop_
_entity.id
_entity.type
_entity.pdbx_description
1 polymer ?
#
loop_
_entity_poly.entity_id
_entity_poly.type
_entity_poly.pdbx_seq_one_letter_code
_entity_poly.pdbx_strand_id
1 'polypeptide(L)'
;MYFMQTEKAVSALTIPEQALLWLRLNMMDIAGAFAVLIFGLLAAKLISSWVERALARSDRFDATVANFLSNLVKYALWALVVVTVLSQFGVETTSILAALGGMALAVGLALQGTLSNVASGVMILVQRPFKIGEAISAGSVTGTVQQIGLFTTELKQFDGLFVMVPNSELWNQAIVNFHRHPIRRFELIVGIAYSDSMEQARNELLALAAADERVLDDPEPVAFVASLDDSSVGIGLRVWCTTGDFVAVSWDLTERAKARFDDVGISIPFPQREVTQRAA
;
A
#
# COMPACT_ATOMS: atom_id res chain seq x y z
N MET A 1 -68.13 12.08 10.78
CA MET A 1 -69.42 11.97 10.04
C MET A 1 -69.26 12.25 8.53
N TYR A 2 -68.40 13.19 8.10
CA TYR A 2 -68.11 13.46 6.68
C TYR A 2 -67.40 12.30 5.93
N PHE A 3 -66.47 11.59 6.60
CA PHE A 3 -65.71 10.46 6.03
C PHE A 3 -66.53 9.18 5.76
N MET A 4 -67.60 8.94 6.52
CA MET A 4 -68.49 7.77 6.32
C MET A 4 -69.51 7.98 5.18
N GLN A 5 -69.79 9.22 4.80
CA GLN A 5 -70.71 9.54 3.70
C GLN A 5 -70.03 9.40 2.33
N THR A 6 -68.71 9.63 2.27
CA THR A 6 -67.90 9.46 1.06
C THR A 6 -67.72 8.01 0.65
N GLU A 7 -67.56 7.06 1.59
CA GLU A 7 -67.41 5.63 1.25
C GLU A 7 -68.67 5.03 0.62
N LYS A 8 -69.86 5.35 1.16
CA LYS A 8 -71.14 4.87 0.61
C LYS A 8 -71.47 5.47 -0.77
N ALA A 9 -70.94 6.65 -1.09
CA ALA A 9 -71.12 7.30 -2.39
C ALA A 9 -70.19 6.72 -3.47
N VAL A 10 -68.98 6.30 -3.11
CA VAL A 10 -68.01 5.71 -4.04
C VAL A 10 -68.44 4.31 -4.49
N SER A 11 -69.03 3.50 -3.62
CA SER A 11 -69.53 2.15 -3.94
C SER A 11 -70.75 2.12 -4.87
N ALA A 12 -71.41 3.27 -5.10
CA ALA A 12 -72.58 3.40 -5.96
C ALA A 12 -72.26 3.85 -7.40
N LEU A 13 -70.98 4.12 -7.69
CA LEU A 13 -70.48 4.58 -8.99
C LEU A 13 -70.08 3.42 -9.89
N THR A 14 -70.24 3.60 -11.20
CA THR A 14 -69.75 2.63 -12.19
C THR A 14 -68.21 2.60 -12.18
N ILE A 15 -67.58 1.47 -12.56
CA ILE A 15 -66.11 1.31 -12.61
C ILE A 15 -65.39 2.51 -13.28
N PRO A 16 -65.90 3.13 -14.37
CA PRO A 16 -65.29 4.32 -14.98
C PRO A 16 -65.26 5.56 -14.08
N GLU A 17 -66.30 5.78 -13.28
CA GLU A 17 -66.42 6.95 -12.40
C GLU A 17 -65.55 6.82 -11.15
N GLN A 18 -65.41 5.61 -10.62
CA GLN A 18 -64.45 5.30 -9.54
C GLN A 18 -63.01 5.55 -10.01
N ALA A 19 -62.68 5.14 -11.25
CA ALA A 19 -61.37 5.38 -11.85
C ALA A 19 -61.09 6.88 -12.04
N LEU A 20 -62.07 7.66 -12.52
CA LEU A 20 -61.97 9.10 -12.71
C LEU A 20 -61.78 9.87 -11.38
N LEU A 21 -62.48 9.46 -10.32
CA LEU A 21 -62.34 10.06 -8.99
C LEU A 21 -60.96 9.77 -8.40
N TRP A 22 -60.49 8.52 -8.50
CA TRP A 22 -59.16 8.12 -8.06
C TRP A 22 -58.06 8.89 -8.81
N LEU A 23 -58.21 9.04 -10.14
CA LEU A 23 -57.26 9.79 -10.97
C LEU A 23 -57.21 11.27 -10.58
N ARG A 24 -58.35 11.90 -10.29
CA ARG A 24 -58.41 13.30 -9.84
C ARG A 24 -57.77 13.50 -8.47
N LEU A 25 -57.96 12.57 -7.55
CA LEU A 25 -57.42 12.65 -6.19
C LEU A 25 -55.90 12.44 -6.17
N ASN A 26 -55.38 11.55 -7.00
CA ASN A 26 -53.95 11.21 -7.06
C ASN A 26 -53.19 11.93 -8.19
N MET A 27 -53.82 12.89 -8.88
CA MET A 27 -53.20 13.61 -10.01
C MET A 27 -51.89 14.29 -9.62
N MET A 28 -51.82 14.81 -8.39
CA MET A 28 -50.64 15.51 -7.88
C MET A 28 -49.50 14.55 -7.55
N ASP A 29 -49.81 13.38 -7.00
CA ASP A 29 -48.82 12.32 -6.73
C ASP A 29 -48.33 11.68 -8.03
N ILE A 30 -49.21 11.47 -9.00
CA ILE A 30 -48.85 11.01 -10.35
C ILE A 30 -47.94 12.04 -11.02
N ALA A 31 -48.28 13.33 -10.97
CA ALA A 31 -47.46 14.39 -11.54
C ALA A 31 -46.09 14.49 -10.84
N GLY A 32 -46.05 14.34 -9.51
CA GLY A 32 -44.83 14.25 -8.72
C GLY A 32 -43.97 13.06 -9.12
N ALA A 33 -44.57 11.90 -9.34
CA ALA A 33 -43.89 10.67 -9.70
C ALA A 33 -43.28 10.77 -11.10
N PHE A 34 -44.02 11.35 -12.05
CA PHE A 34 -43.49 11.65 -13.38
C PHE A 34 -42.38 12.70 -13.35
N ALA A 35 -42.50 13.74 -12.53
CA ALA A 35 -41.45 14.73 -12.36
C ALA A 35 -40.17 14.08 -11.82
N VAL A 36 -40.27 13.30 -10.73
CA VAL A 36 -39.13 12.57 -10.16
C VAL A 36 -38.52 11.58 -11.15
N LEU A 37 -39.33 10.87 -11.93
CA LEU A 37 -38.84 9.97 -12.96
C LEU A 37 -38.04 10.74 -14.03
N ILE A 38 -38.60 11.83 -14.56
CA ILE A 38 -37.96 12.62 -15.63
C ILE A 38 -36.68 13.26 -15.11
N PHE A 39 -36.74 14.00 -13.99
CA PHE A 39 -35.57 14.66 -13.41
C PHE A 39 -34.54 13.66 -12.92
N GLY A 40 -34.97 12.55 -12.34
CA GLY A 40 -34.10 11.47 -11.86
C GLY A 40 -33.34 10.80 -13.01
N LEU A 41 -34.01 10.47 -14.11
CA LEU A 41 -33.36 9.87 -15.29
C LEU A 41 -32.43 10.87 -15.99
N LEU A 42 -32.80 12.15 -16.06
CA LEU A 42 -31.95 13.23 -16.57
C LEU A 42 -30.68 13.38 -15.71
N ALA A 43 -30.85 13.44 -14.38
CA ALA A 43 -29.73 13.52 -13.44
C ALA A 43 -28.83 12.27 -13.56
N ALA A 44 -29.40 11.07 -13.63
CA ALA A 44 -28.65 9.84 -13.80
C ALA A 44 -27.82 9.84 -15.09
N LYS A 45 -28.39 10.30 -16.21
CA LYS A 45 -27.69 10.44 -17.48
C LYS A 45 -26.59 11.50 -17.42
N LEU A 46 -26.85 12.63 -16.77
CA LEU A 46 -25.88 13.71 -16.62
C LEU A 46 -24.68 13.25 -15.78
N ILE A 47 -24.93 12.67 -14.60
CA ILE A 47 -23.90 12.20 -13.67
C ILE A 47 -23.07 11.08 -14.30
N SER A 48 -23.71 10.06 -14.89
CA SER A 48 -22.97 8.98 -15.57
C SER A 48 -22.09 9.50 -16.70
N SER A 49 -22.60 10.41 -17.53
CA SER A 49 -21.81 11.05 -18.59
C SER A 49 -20.64 11.90 -18.06
N TRP A 50 -20.78 12.50 -16.88
CA TRP A 50 -19.68 13.21 -16.21
C TRP A 50 -18.61 12.24 -15.72
N VAL A 51 -19.02 11.13 -15.10
CA VAL A 51 -18.11 10.06 -14.64
C VAL A 51 -17.34 9.47 -15.82
N GLU A 52 -18.02 9.13 -16.91
CA GLU A 52 -17.39 8.61 -18.13
C GLU A 52 -16.36 9.58 -18.70
N ARG A 53 -16.72 10.87 -18.83
CA ARG A 53 -15.79 11.91 -19.31
C ARG A 53 -14.61 12.14 -18.38
N ALA A 54 -14.82 12.05 -17.06
CA ALA A 54 -13.75 12.19 -16.09
C ALA A 54 -12.75 11.03 -16.17
N LEU A 55 -13.25 9.80 -16.31
CA LEU A 55 -12.43 8.59 -16.42
C LEU A 55 -11.71 8.52 -17.77
N ALA A 56 -12.39 8.84 -18.87
CA ALA A 56 -11.83 8.83 -20.23
C ALA A 56 -10.76 9.91 -20.47
N ARG A 57 -10.65 10.91 -19.59
CA ARG A 57 -9.57 11.92 -19.63
C ARG A 57 -8.23 11.41 -19.09
N SER A 58 -8.21 10.25 -18.46
CA SER A 58 -7.00 9.67 -17.91
C SER A 58 -6.45 8.61 -18.84
N ASP A 59 -5.21 8.76 -19.29
CA ASP A 59 -4.50 7.78 -20.14
C ASP A 59 -4.30 6.42 -19.46
N ARG A 60 -4.64 6.30 -18.17
CA ARG A 60 -4.53 5.07 -17.37
C ARG A 60 -5.77 4.19 -17.39
N PHE A 61 -6.90 4.69 -17.90
CA PHE A 61 -8.15 3.92 -17.97
C PHE A 61 -8.57 3.70 -19.41
N ASP A 62 -8.67 2.44 -19.82
CA ASP A 62 -9.24 2.07 -21.11
C ASP A 62 -10.74 2.48 -21.16
N ALA A 63 -11.21 2.84 -22.35
CA ALA A 63 -12.60 3.18 -22.61
C ALA A 63 -13.58 2.12 -22.08
N THR A 64 -13.17 0.84 -22.08
CA THR A 64 -13.96 -0.27 -21.53
C THR A 64 -14.22 -0.11 -20.03
N VAL A 65 -13.21 0.27 -19.25
CA VAL A 65 -13.33 0.46 -17.79
C VAL A 65 -14.16 1.70 -17.49
N ALA A 66 -13.95 2.79 -18.23
CA ALA A 66 -14.73 4.01 -18.10
C ALA A 66 -16.23 3.76 -18.36
N ASN A 67 -16.55 3.02 -19.42
CA ASN A 67 -17.93 2.63 -19.75
C ASN A 67 -18.54 1.72 -18.69
N PHE A 68 -17.79 0.75 -18.18
CA PHE A 68 -18.27 -0.15 -17.12
C PHE A 68 -18.65 0.62 -15.85
N LEU A 69 -17.76 1.49 -15.36
CA LEU A 69 -18.00 2.29 -14.15
C LEU A 69 -19.13 3.32 -14.33
N SER A 70 -19.20 3.97 -15.49
CA SER A 70 -20.30 4.88 -15.84
C SER A 70 -21.66 4.16 -15.83
N ASN A 71 -21.73 2.96 -16.43
CA ASN A 71 -22.95 2.16 -16.43
C ASN A 71 -23.33 1.67 -15.03
N LEU A 72 -22.37 1.30 -14.18
CA LEU A 72 -22.63 0.93 -12.80
C LEU A 72 -23.29 2.08 -12.02
N VAL A 73 -22.75 3.30 -12.14
CA VAL A 73 -23.34 4.52 -11.54
C VAL A 73 -24.74 4.79 -12.10
N LYS A 74 -24.92 4.66 -13.42
CA LYS A 74 -26.22 4.86 -14.07
C LYS A 74 -27.28 3.90 -13.53
N TYR A 75 -26.97 2.61 -13.43
CA TYR A 75 -27.92 1.61 -12.94
C TYR A 75 -28.22 1.77 -11.44
N ALA A 76 -27.23 2.16 -10.63
CA ALA A 76 -27.45 2.47 -9.22
C ALA A 76 -28.42 3.67 -9.05
N LEU A 77 -28.23 4.73 -9.83
CA LEU A 77 -29.14 5.88 -9.82
C LEU A 77 -30.53 5.52 -10.35
N TRP A 78 -30.63 4.67 -11.37
CA TRP A 78 -31.92 4.18 -11.86
C TRP A 78 -32.68 3.40 -10.79
N ALA A 79 -32.00 2.50 -10.06
CA ALA A 79 -32.62 1.78 -8.95
C ALA A 79 -33.19 2.74 -7.90
N LEU A 80 -32.43 3.79 -7.53
CA LEU A 80 -32.89 4.81 -6.58
C LEU A 80 -34.12 5.57 -7.10
N VAL A 81 -34.12 5.97 -8.39
CA VAL A 81 -35.26 6.67 -9.00
C VAL A 81 -36.50 5.78 -9.01
N VAL A 82 -36.37 4.51 -9.40
CA VAL A 82 -37.49 3.56 -9.43
C VAL A 82 -38.07 3.37 -8.02
N VAL A 83 -37.22 3.17 -7.01
CA VAL A 83 -37.69 3.03 -5.62
C VAL A 83 -38.42 4.29 -5.15
N THR A 84 -37.90 5.47 -5.47
CA THR A 84 -38.52 6.75 -5.09
C THR A 84 -39.89 6.93 -5.76
N VAL A 85 -40.01 6.54 -7.03
CA VAL A 85 -41.28 6.58 -7.78
C VAL A 85 -42.30 5.59 -7.18
N LEU A 86 -41.89 4.35 -6.89
CA LEU A 86 -42.77 3.35 -6.27
C LEU A 86 -43.29 3.81 -4.90
N SER A 87 -42.46 4.48 -4.11
CA SER A 87 -42.87 5.03 -2.82
C SER A 87 -43.98 6.07 -2.94
N GLN A 88 -44.03 6.85 -4.02
CA GLN A 88 -45.09 7.84 -4.25
C GLN A 88 -46.44 7.19 -4.60
N PHE A 89 -46.41 5.99 -5.18
CA PHE A 89 -47.61 5.18 -5.41
C PHE A 89 -48.06 4.41 -4.16
N GLY A 90 -47.48 4.67 -2.99
CA GLY A 90 -47.84 4.01 -1.74
C GLY A 90 -47.33 2.57 -1.62
N VAL A 91 -46.40 2.15 -2.49
CA VAL A 91 -45.75 0.83 -2.38
C VAL A 91 -44.80 0.85 -1.19
N GLU A 92 -44.88 -0.17 -0.34
CA GLU A 92 -43.93 -0.35 0.75
C GLU A 92 -42.53 -0.71 0.20
N THR A 93 -41.62 0.25 0.20
CA THR A 93 -40.27 0.09 -0.37
C THR A 93 -39.26 -0.50 0.61
N THR A 94 -39.65 -0.71 1.88
CA THR A 94 -38.78 -1.22 2.96
C THR A 94 -38.10 -2.54 2.59
N SER A 95 -38.85 -3.50 2.04
CA SER A 95 -38.32 -4.81 1.63
C SER A 95 -37.34 -4.71 0.45
N ILE A 96 -37.63 -3.81 -0.50
CA ILE A 96 -36.77 -3.54 -1.67
C ILE A 96 -35.47 -2.87 -1.21
N LEU A 97 -35.56 -1.87 -0.34
CA LEU A 97 -34.41 -1.18 0.23
C LEU A 97 -33.55 -2.14 1.08
N ALA A 98 -34.17 -3.04 1.84
CA ALA A 98 -33.46 -4.07 2.58
C ALA A 98 -32.69 -5.02 1.65
N ALA A 99 -33.33 -5.48 0.56
CA ALA A 99 -32.67 -6.34 -0.43
C ALA A 99 -31.52 -5.63 -1.16
N LEU A 100 -31.72 -4.37 -1.59
CA LEU A 100 -30.69 -3.55 -2.21
C LEU A 100 -29.52 -3.28 -1.25
N GLY A 101 -29.81 -2.98 0.01
CA GLY A 101 -28.80 -2.80 1.06
C GLY A 101 -27.99 -4.07 1.30
N GLY A 102 -28.65 -5.23 1.36
CA GLY A 102 -27.98 -6.53 1.48
C GLY A 102 -27.06 -6.84 0.29
N MET A 103 -27.52 -6.57 -0.94
CA MET A 103 -26.69 -6.72 -2.14
C MET A 103 -25.50 -5.75 -2.13
N ALA A 104 -25.70 -4.48 -1.78
CA ALA A 104 -24.63 -3.49 -1.69
C ALA A 104 -23.58 -3.89 -0.64
N LEU A 105 -23.99 -4.41 0.51
CA LEU A 105 -23.09 -4.93 1.52
C LEU A 105 -22.28 -6.13 1.00
N ALA A 106 -22.93 -7.09 0.35
CA ALA A 106 -22.27 -8.27 -0.21
C ALA A 106 -21.21 -7.88 -1.27
N VAL A 107 -21.56 -6.95 -2.19
CA VAL A 107 -20.62 -6.42 -3.18
C VAL A 107 -19.48 -5.63 -2.51
N GLY A 108 -19.80 -4.82 -1.50
CA GLY A 108 -18.79 -4.05 -0.75
C GLY A 108 -17.78 -4.94 -0.03
N LEU A 109 -18.24 -6.01 0.62
CA LEU A 109 -17.39 -7.01 1.25
C LEU A 109 -16.54 -7.77 0.21
N ALA A 110 -17.11 -8.11 -0.94
CA ALA A 110 -16.37 -8.73 -2.04
C ALA A 110 -15.25 -7.81 -2.57
N LEU A 111 -15.46 -6.49 -2.55
CA LEU A 111 -14.49 -5.49 -3.02
C LEU A 111 -13.58 -4.94 -1.92
N GLN A 112 -13.72 -5.40 -0.67
CA GLN A 112 -13.00 -4.84 0.48
C GLN A 112 -11.48 -4.84 0.28
N GLY A 113 -10.91 -5.94 -0.24
CA GLY A 113 -9.47 -6.05 -0.50
C GLY A 113 -8.98 -5.07 -1.58
N THR A 114 -9.74 -4.89 -2.66
CA THR A 114 -9.41 -3.93 -3.72
C THR A 114 -9.48 -2.49 -3.20
N LEU A 115 -10.51 -2.16 -2.42
CA LEU A 115 -10.69 -0.83 -1.85
C LEU A 115 -9.59 -0.51 -0.81
N SER A 116 -9.15 -1.51 -0.04
CA SER A 116 -8.02 -1.39 0.88
C SER A 116 -6.73 -1.02 0.13
N ASN A 117 -6.46 -1.66 -1.01
CA ASN A 117 -5.30 -1.33 -1.84
C ASN A 117 -5.34 0.10 -2.37
N VAL A 118 -6.51 0.58 -2.80
CA VAL A 118 -6.68 1.98 -3.22
C VAL A 118 -6.37 2.93 -2.07
N ALA A 119 -6.97 2.70 -0.90
CA ALA A 119 -6.75 3.55 0.27
C ALA A 119 -5.28 3.58 0.68
N SER A 120 -4.61 2.42 0.70
CA SER A 120 -3.17 2.32 0.97
C SER A 120 -2.34 3.03 -0.09
N GLY A 121 -2.69 2.94 -1.37
CA GLY A 121 -2.03 3.66 -2.45
C GLY A 121 -2.11 5.18 -2.28
N VAL A 122 -3.31 5.69 -1.94
CA VAL A 122 -3.51 7.11 -1.60
C VAL A 122 -2.64 7.51 -0.41
N MET A 123 -2.60 6.70 0.64
CA MET A 123 -1.80 6.98 1.84
C MET A 123 -0.30 6.98 1.54
N ILE A 124 0.20 6.05 0.72
CA ILE A 124 1.60 6.06 0.25
C ILE A 124 1.91 7.38 -0.48
N LEU A 125 1.02 7.85 -1.35
CA LEU A 125 1.22 9.10 -2.10
C LEU A 125 1.19 10.36 -1.23
N VAL A 126 0.34 10.37 -0.19
CA VAL A 126 0.19 11.48 0.76
C VAL A 126 1.35 11.52 1.75
N GLN A 127 1.60 10.41 2.45
CA GLN A 127 2.60 10.32 3.51
C GLN A 127 4.02 10.16 2.96
N ARG A 128 4.15 9.69 1.71
CA ARG A 128 5.42 9.49 0.99
C ARG A 128 6.48 8.77 1.85
N PRO A 129 6.19 7.60 2.45
CA PRO A 129 7.19 6.84 3.20
C PRO A 129 8.39 6.48 2.31
N PHE A 130 8.15 6.32 1.01
CA PHE A 130 9.14 6.17 -0.04
C PHE A 130 8.71 6.88 -1.33
N LYS A 131 9.66 7.06 -2.26
CA LYS A 131 9.46 7.67 -3.58
C LYS A 131 9.98 6.76 -4.69
N ILE A 132 9.54 7.03 -5.92
CA ILE A 132 10.11 6.43 -7.12
C ILE A 132 11.62 6.70 -7.15
N GLY A 133 12.42 5.65 -7.42
CA GLY A 133 13.88 5.68 -7.42
C GLY A 133 14.52 5.33 -6.08
N GLU A 134 13.78 5.28 -4.97
CA GLU A 134 14.32 4.88 -3.67
C GLU A 134 14.29 3.35 -3.52
N ALA A 135 15.38 2.77 -3.01
CA ALA A 135 15.40 1.36 -2.61
C ALA A 135 14.81 1.17 -1.21
N ILE A 136 13.89 0.21 -1.09
CA ILE A 136 13.20 -0.12 0.14
C ILE A 136 13.22 -1.62 0.41
N SER A 137 12.99 -1.98 1.68
CA SER A 137 12.67 -3.32 2.12
C SER A 137 11.39 -3.26 2.96
N ALA A 138 10.41 -4.10 2.63
CA ALA A 138 9.14 -4.20 3.33
C ALA A 138 8.70 -5.67 3.35
N GLY A 139 8.62 -6.28 4.53
CA GLY A 139 8.33 -7.70 4.68
C GLY A 139 9.36 -8.57 3.95
N SER A 140 8.91 -9.42 3.03
CA SER A 140 9.77 -10.29 2.22
C SER A 140 10.26 -9.64 0.92
N VAL A 141 9.82 -8.43 0.59
CA VAL A 141 10.15 -7.78 -0.68
C VAL A 141 11.18 -6.69 -0.46
N THR A 142 12.25 -6.72 -1.26
CA THR A 142 13.31 -5.71 -1.26
C THR A 142 13.64 -5.31 -2.69
N GLY A 143 13.68 -4.01 -2.97
CA GLY A 143 14.00 -3.51 -4.31
C GLY A 143 13.84 -1.99 -4.45
N THR A 144 14.12 -1.48 -5.65
CA THR A 144 13.99 -0.08 -6.02
C THR A 144 12.61 0.20 -6.58
N VAL A 145 11.92 1.20 -6.03
CA VAL A 145 10.56 1.60 -6.45
C VAL A 145 10.62 2.17 -7.87
N GLN A 146 9.91 1.56 -8.81
CA GLN A 146 9.82 2.04 -10.18
C GLN A 146 8.56 2.88 -10.41
N GLN A 147 7.42 2.41 -9.89
CA GLN A 147 6.14 3.08 -10.08
C GLN A 147 5.21 2.82 -8.89
N ILE A 148 4.44 3.85 -8.52
CA ILE A 148 3.36 3.72 -7.52
C ILE A 148 2.04 3.85 -8.28
N GLY A 149 1.33 2.73 -8.41
CA GLY A 149 0.01 2.63 -9.02
C GLY A 149 -1.12 2.82 -8.01
N LEU A 150 -2.36 2.76 -8.51
CA LEU A 150 -3.55 2.91 -7.66
C LEU A 150 -3.73 1.73 -6.70
N PHE A 151 -3.50 0.50 -7.19
CA PHE A 151 -3.69 -0.74 -6.42
C PHE A 151 -2.37 -1.39 -6.00
N THR A 152 -1.32 -1.22 -6.81
CA THR A 152 -0.04 -1.90 -6.65
C THR A 152 1.12 -0.93 -6.80
N THR A 153 2.27 -1.30 -6.24
CA THR A 153 3.56 -0.65 -6.42
C THR A 153 4.51 -1.62 -7.12
N GLU A 154 5.24 -1.11 -8.09
CA GLU A 154 6.21 -1.86 -8.89
C GLU A 154 7.62 -1.62 -8.36
N LEU A 155 8.35 -2.71 -8.14
CA LEU A 155 9.69 -2.74 -7.59
C LEU A 155 10.60 -3.52 -8.54
N LYS A 156 11.84 -3.04 -8.70
CA LYS A 156 12.92 -3.80 -9.33
C LYS A 156 13.86 -4.31 -8.25
N GLN A 157 13.98 -5.63 -8.13
CA GLN A 157 14.92 -6.26 -7.20
C GLN A 157 16.37 -6.06 -7.65
N PHE A 158 17.32 -6.25 -6.74
CA PHE A 158 18.75 -6.02 -7.02
C PHE A 158 19.35 -7.03 -8.01
N ASP A 159 18.73 -8.21 -8.17
CA ASP A 159 19.04 -9.19 -9.20
C ASP A 159 18.36 -8.89 -10.55
N GLY A 160 17.60 -7.80 -10.64
CA GLY A 160 16.95 -7.33 -11.85
C GLY A 160 15.53 -7.82 -12.07
N LEU A 161 14.95 -8.61 -11.15
CA LEU A 161 13.58 -9.10 -11.26
C LEU A 161 12.54 -7.99 -11.05
N PHE A 162 11.43 -8.08 -11.77
CA PHE A 162 10.26 -7.23 -11.57
C PHE A 162 9.32 -7.85 -10.54
N VAL A 163 8.91 -7.05 -9.56
CA VAL A 163 7.96 -7.46 -8.52
C VAL A 163 6.86 -6.43 -8.41
N MET A 164 5.61 -6.87 -8.54
CA MET A 164 4.43 -6.06 -8.32
C MET A 164 3.82 -6.43 -6.97
N VAL A 165 3.72 -5.45 -6.07
CA VAL A 165 3.22 -5.66 -4.69
C VAL A 165 1.93 -4.89 -4.48
N PRO A 166 0.87 -5.51 -3.91
CA PRO A 166 -0.32 -4.80 -3.47
C PRO A 166 0.03 -3.65 -2.51
N ASN A 167 -0.56 -2.47 -2.71
CA ASN A 167 -0.28 -1.30 -1.89
C ASN A 167 -0.61 -1.54 -0.41
N SER A 168 -1.67 -2.31 -0.12
CA SER A 168 -2.03 -2.65 1.26
C SER A 168 -0.98 -3.52 1.94
N GLU A 169 -0.28 -4.36 1.19
CA GLU A 169 0.79 -5.19 1.75
C GLU A 169 1.99 -4.33 2.16
N LEU A 170 2.41 -3.38 1.31
CA LEU A 170 3.48 -2.44 1.68
C LEU A 170 3.09 -1.53 2.85
N TRP A 171 1.85 -1.05 2.86
CA TRP A 171 1.37 -0.13 3.89
C TRP A 171 1.26 -0.77 5.28
N ASN A 172 0.93 -2.05 5.33
CA ASN A 172 0.73 -2.79 6.58
C ASN A 172 2.04 -3.38 7.15
N GLN A 173 3.18 -3.13 6.50
CA GLN A 173 4.49 -3.61 6.92
C GLN A 173 5.39 -2.46 7.38
N ALA A 174 6.37 -2.78 8.22
CA ALA A 174 7.45 -1.84 8.50
C ALA A 174 8.29 -1.62 7.23
N ILE A 175 8.45 -0.37 6.81
CA ILE A 175 9.21 -0.02 5.61
C ILE A 175 10.59 0.47 6.04
N VAL A 176 11.63 -0.26 5.63
CA VAL A 176 13.03 0.17 5.72
C VAL A 176 13.37 0.88 4.43
N ASN A 177 13.62 2.19 4.49
CA ASN A 177 14.01 2.98 3.33
C ASN A 177 15.52 3.23 3.35
N PHE A 178 16.23 2.63 2.39
CA PHE A 178 17.69 2.75 2.33
C PHE A 178 18.17 4.12 1.85
N HIS A 179 17.31 4.93 1.23
CA HIS A 179 17.66 6.20 0.59
C HIS A 179 17.09 7.44 1.28
N ARG A 180 16.28 7.28 2.34
CA ARG A 180 15.71 8.42 3.07
C ARG A 180 16.77 9.28 3.73
N HIS A 181 17.81 8.65 4.27
CA HIS A 181 18.96 9.34 4.85
C HIS A 181 20.13 9.35 3.84
N PRO A 182 20.87 10.47 3.74
CA PRO A 182 21.95 10.60 2.77
C PRO A 182 23.21 9.80 3.14
N ILE A 183 23.35 9.45 4.41
CA ILE A 183 24.49 8.71 4.95
C ILE A 183 24.02 7.44 5.66
N ARG A 184 24.85 6.41 5.62
CA ARG A 184 24.59 5.10 6.22
C ARG A 184 25.81 4.60 6.96
N ARG A 185 25.56 3.90 8.06
CA ARG A 185 26.61 3.22 8.83
C ARG A 185 26.85 1.82 8.27
N PHE A 186 28.10 1.52 7.94
CA PHE A 186 28.57 0.16 7.67
C PHE A 186 29.30 -0.37 8.92
N GLU A 187 29.16 -1.68 9.16
CA GLU A 187 29.79 -2.38 10.28
C GLU A 187 30.50 -3.63 9.74
N LEU A 188 31.82 -3.65 9.88
CA LEU A 188 32.69 -4.77 9.55
C LEU A 188 33.12 -5.45 10.85
N ILE A 189 33.05 -6.79 10.90
CA ILE A 189 33.56 -7.58 12.02
C ILE A 189 34.55 -8.61 11.46
N VAL A 190 35.77 -8.61 11.97
CA VAL A 190 36.84 -9.55 11.60
C VAL A 190 37.33 -10.27 12.84
N GLY A 191 37.35 -11.61 12.81
CA GLY A 191 37.87 -12.43 13.90
C GLY A 191 39.40 -12.54 13.84
N ILE A 192 40.08 -12.23 14.95
CA ILE A 192 41.53 -12.41 15.11
C ILE A 192 41.84 -13.54 16.10
N ALA A 193 43.04 -14.12 16.07
CA ALA A 193 43.41 -15.15 17.04
C ALA A 193 43.50 -14.57 18.46
N TYR A 194 43.22 -15.38 19.48
CA TYR A 194 43.33 -14.97 20.89
C TYR A 194 44.75 -14.55 21.30
N SER A 195 45.76 -15.00 20.56
CA SER A 195 47.16 -14.62 20.75
C SER A 195 47.51 -13.25 20.15
N ASP A 196 46.68 -12.72 19.25
CA ASP A 196 46.97 -11.49 18.52
C ASP A 196 46.58 -10.24 19.31
N SER A 197 47.24 -9.12 18.99
CA SER A 197 46.98 -7.84 19.66
C SER A 197 45.68 -7.20 19.20
N MET A 198 44.68 -7.15 20.08
CA MET A 198 43.42 -6.42 19.85
C MET A 198 43.66 -4.93 19.60
N GLU A 199 44.65 -4.32 20.27
CA GLU A 199 44.96 -2.91 20.10
C GLU A 199 45.52 -2.62 18.71
N GLN A 200 46.45 -3.46 18.25
CA GLN A 200 47.00 -3.35 16.90
C GLN A 200 45.90 -3.52 15.86
N ALA A 201 45.04 -4.53 15.99
CA ALA A 201 43.93 -4.77 15.06
C ALA A 201 42.98 -3.56 14.96
N ARG A 202 42.59 -2.96 16.09
CA ARG A 202 41.74 -1.74 16.08
C ARG A 202 42.43 -0.57 15.39
N ASN A 203 43.70 -0.33 15.70
CA ASN A 203 44.45 0.79 15.13
C ASN A 203 44.60 0.66 13.61
N GLU A 204 44.84 -0.57 13.11
CA GLU A 204 44.95 -0.83 11.67
C GLU A 204 43.61 -0.65 10.95
N LEU A 205 42.49 -1.08 11.55
CA LEU A 205 41.15 -0.83 10.99
C LEU A 205 40.79 0.66 10.95
N LEU A 206 41.13 1.42 12.00
CA LEU A 206 40.95 2.87 12.02
C LEU A 206 41.82 3.57 10.96
N ALA A 207 43.06 3.12 10.78
CA ALA A 207 43.94 3.65 9.74
C ALA A 207 43.39 3.39 8.32
N LEU A 208 42.79 2.22 8.09
CA LEU A 208 42.12 1.92 6.83
C LEU A 208 40.90 2.83 6.58
N ALA A 209 40.09 3.05 7.61
CA ALA A 209 38.94 3.94 7.54
C ALA A 209 39.36 5.39 7.25
N ALA A 210 40.37 5.91 7.95
CA ALA A 210 40.89 7.27 7.74
C ALA A 210 41.55 7.46 6.36
N ALA A 211 41.98 6.38 5.70
CA ALA A 211 42.60 6.43 4.38
C ALA A 211 41.59 6.32 3.21
N ASP A 212 40.30 6.10 3.49
CA ASP A 212 39.25 6.02 2.46
C ASP A 212 38.44 7.32 2.42
N GLU A 213 38.56 8.08 1.32
CA GLU A 213 37.89 9.38 1.16
C GLU A 213 36.35 9.30 1.19
N ARG A 214 35.76 8.10 1.03
CA ARG A 214 34.30 7.88 1.09
C ARG A 214 33.81 7.70 2.53
N VAL A 215 34.71 7.44 3.47
CA VAL A 215 34.41 7.36 4.90
C VAL A 215 34.33 8.78 5.45
N LEU A 216 33.25 9.06 6.19
CA LEU A 216 33.01 10.36 6.79
C LEU A 216 33.73 10.46 8.14
N ASP A 217 34.33 11.62 8.41
CA ASP A 217 34.94 11.96 9.69
C ASP A 217 33.90 12.29 10.79
N ASP A 218 32.70 12.74 10.38
CA ASP A 218 31.57 12.98 11.28
C ASP A 218 30.32 12.25 10.76
N PRO A 219 29.81 11.24 11.47
CA PRO A 219 30.31 10.72 12.74
C PRO A 219 31.62 9.92 12.63
N GLU A 220 32.49 10.06 13.64
CA GLU A 220 33.83 9.47 13.66
C GLU A 220 33.81 7.93 13.53
N PRO A 221 34.74 7.34 12.75
CA PRO A 221 34.97 5.91 12.73
C PRO A 221 35.29 5.34 14.12
N VAL A 222 34.70 4.18 14.45
CA VAL A 222 34.94 3.53 15.75
C VAL A 222 35.38 2.08 15.53
N ALA A 223 36.53 1.72 16.11
CA ALA A 223 36.96 0.34 16.24
C ALA A 223 36.77 -0.16 17.69
N PHE A 224 36.26 -1.38 17.85
CA PHE A 224 35.90 -1.95 19.15
C PHE A 224 36.04 -3.47 19.16
N VAL A 225 36.04 -4.09 20.33
CA VAL A 225 35.93 -5.55 20.47
C VAL A 225 34.43 -5.89 20.47
N ALA A 226 33.98 -6.61 19.44
CA ALA A 226 32.59 -6.97 19.24
C ALA A 226 32.19 -8.23 20.01
N SER A 227 33.08 -9.23 20.07
CA SER A 227 32.80 -10.55 20.64
C SER A 227 34.07 -11.29 21.09
N LEU A 228 33.90 -12.26 21.99
CA LEU A 228 34.86 -13.30 22.30
C LEU A 228 34.22 -14.64 21.90
N ASP A 229 34.58 -15.15 20.72
CA ASP A 229 33.97 -16.32 20.10
C ASP A 229 34.78 -17.60 20.38
N ASP A 230 34.27 -18.76 19.96
CA ASP A 230 34.86 -20.07 20.25
C ASP A 230 36.34 -20.23 19.85
N SER A 231 36.79 -19.51 18.81
CA SER A 231 38.16 -19.63 18.29
C SER A 231 38.79 -18.29 17.90
N SER A 232 38.10 -17.17 18.12
CA SER A 232 38.56 -15.83 17.73
C SER A 232 38.04 -14.73 18.65
N VAL A 233 38.74 -13.60 18.65
CA VAL A 233 38.23 -12.33 19.17
C VAL A 233 37.68 -11.51 18.00
N GLY A 234 36.40 -11.17 18.02
CA GLY A 234 35.78 -10.35 16.97
C GLY A 234 36.13 -8.89 17.13
N ILE A 235 36.87 -8.31 16.19
CA ILE A 235 37.19 -6.88 16.13
C ILE A 235 36.24 -6.20 15.15
N GLY A 236 35.47 -5.24 15.65
CA GLY A 236 34.51 -4.46 14.88
C GLY A 236 35.07 -3.12 14.43
N LEU A 237 34.67 -2.68 13.24
CA LEU A 237 34.85 -1.34 12.70
C LEU A 237 33.48 -0.80 12.25
N ARG A 238 33.10 0.37 12.77
CA ARG A 238 31.92 1.12 12.31
C ARG A 238 32.37 2.39 11.60
N VAL A 239 31.88 2.59 10.38
CA VAL A 239 32.14 3.78 9.57
C VAL A 239 30.83 4.31 9.00
N TRP A 240 30.77 5.61 8.75
CA TRP A 240 29.69 6.24 8.01
C TRP A 240 30.16 6.60 6.60
N CYS A 241 29.30 6.44 5.61
CA CYS A 241 29.55 6.80 4.21
C CYS A 241 28.25 7.28 3.56
N THR A 242 28.33 7.83 2.34
CA THR A 242 27.13 8.19 1.60
C THR A 242 26.33 6.93 1.22
N THR A 243 25.01 7.06 1.11
CA THR A 243 24.14 5.93 0.74
C THR A 243 24.51 5.32 -0.62
N GLY A 244 25.00 6.14 -1.56
CA GLY A 244 25.44 5.67 -2.89
C GLY A 244 26.72 4.85 -2.83
N ASP A 245 27.64 5.22 -1.94
CA ASP A 245 28.94 4.55 -1.80
C ASP A 245 28.88 3.31 -0.90
N PHE A 246 27.80 3.14 -0.13
CA PHE A 246 27.65 2.10 0.90
C PHE A 246 28.12 0.71 0.45
N VAL A 247 27.68 0.26 -0.73
CA VAL A 247 28.05 -1.07 -1.24
C VAL A 247 29.54 -1.14 -1.58
N ALA A 248 30.06 -0.13 -2.28
CA ALA A 248 31.46 -0.09 -2.69
C ALA A 248 32.42 -0.01 -1.48
N VAL A 249 32.08 0.81 -0.49
CA VAL A 249 32.82 0.92 0.78
C VAL A 249 32.80 -0.40 1.54
N SER A 250 31.64 -1.08 1.59
CA SER A 250 31.52 -2.34 2.33
C SER A 250 32.44 -3.44 1.77
N TRP A 251 32.52 -3.57 0.45
CA TRP A 251 33.38 -4.56 -0.20
C TRP A 251 34.85 -4.21 -0.09
N ASP A 252 35.21 -2.97 -0.40
CA ASP A 252 36.60 -2.51 -0.42
C ASP A 252 37.23 -2.54 0.99
N LEU A 253 36.54 -2.05 2.02
CA LEU A 253 37.05 -2.11 3.39
C LEU A 253 37.21 -3.55 3.89
N THR A 254 36.32 -4.46 3.49
CA THR A 254 36.42 -5.88 3.87
C THR A 254 37.67 -6.53 3.25
N GLU A 255 37.90 -6.29 1.96
CA GLU A 255 39.07 -6.80 1.24
C GLU A 255 40.38 -6.20 1.79
N ARG A 256 40.41 -4.88 1.99
CA ARG A 256 41.58 -4.16 2.52
C ARG A 256 41.88 -4.55 3.97
N ALA A 257 40.87 -4.80 4.79
CA ALA A 257 41.07 -5.29 6.16
C ALA A 257 41.79 -6.64 6.17
N LYS A 258 41.38 -7.57 5.29
CA LYS A 258 42.04 -8.87 5.15
C LYS A 258 43.49 -8.71 4.74
N ALA A 259 43.75 -7.97 3.67
CA ALA A 259 45.11 -7.75 3.15
C ALA A 259 46.00 -7.09 4.21
N ARG A 260 45.48 -6.07 4.91
CA ARG A 260 46.24 -5.35 5.94
C ARG A 260 46.61 -6.23 7.11
N PHE A 261 45.70 -7.08 7.58
CA PHE A 261 45.96 -8.00 8.69
C PHE A 261 47.03 -9.02 8.33
N ASP A 262 47.03 -9.54 7.10
CA ASP A 262 48.10 -10.42 6.62
C ASP A 262 49.46 -9.71 6.63
N ASP A 263 49.52 -8.47 6.16
CA ASP A 263 50.77 -7.69 6.11
C ASP A 263 51.37 -7.41 7.50
N VAL A 264 50.52 -7.18 8.51
CA VAL A 264 50.96 -6.86 9.88
C VAL A 264 51.05 -8.08 10.81
N GLY A 265 50.79 -9.28 10.27
CA GLY A 265 50.88 -10.54 11.02
C GLY A 265 49.73 -10.82 11.99
N ILE A 266 48.57 -10.19 11.78
CA ILE A 266 47.34 -10.51 12.52
C ILE A 266 46.68 -11.72 11.87
N SER A 267 46.51 -12.79 12.63
CA SER A 267 46.01 -14.07 12.14
C SER A 267 44.48 -14.10 12.19
N ILE A 268 43.84 -14.52 11.11
CA ILE A 268 42.42 -14.88 11.10
C ILE A 268 42.33 -16.40 11.31
N PRO A 269 41.94 -16.87 12.51
CA PRO A 269 42.10 -18.25 12.90
C PRO A 269 41.06 -19.16 12.22
N PHE A 270 41.49 -20.37 11.87
CA PHE A 270 40.54 -21.47 11.61
C PHE A 270 39.90 -21.92 12.94
N PRO A 271 38.74 -22.61 12.88
CA PRO A 271 38.14 -23.23 14.06
C PRO A 271 39.13 -24.12 14.82
N GLN A 272 39.34 -23.84 16.10
CA GLN A 272 40.26 -24.56 16.97
C GLN A 272 39.52 -25.68 17.72
N ARG A 273 40.20 -26.80 17.97
CA ARG A 273 39.71 -27.88 18.82
C ARG A 273 40.82 -28.36 19.74
N GLU A 274 40.54 -28.37 21.04
CA GLU A 274 41.39 -29.02 22.01
C GLU A 274 41.07 -30.52 22.06
N VAL A 275 42.05 -31.38 21.77
CA VAL A 275 41.91 -32.84 21.84
C VAL A 275 42.73 -33.34 23.01
N THR A 276 42.06 -33.65 24.11
CA THR A 276 42.70 -34.30 25.27
C THR A 276 42.63 -35.82 25.11
N GLN A 277 43.76 -36.48 24.84
CA GLN A 277 43.86 -37.94 24.96
C GLN A 277 44.23 -38.33 26.39
N ARG A 278 43.37 -39.12 27.05
CA ARG A 278 43.72 -39.78 28.31
C ARG A 278 44.20 -41.20 28.00
N ALA A 279 45.46 -41.50 28.32
CA ALA A 279 45.97 -42.87 28.34
C ALA A 279 45.39 -43.60 29.57
N ALA A 280 45.06 -44.88 29.39
CA ALA A 280 44.42 -45.75 30.39
C ALA A 280 45.35 -46.12 31.55
#